data_AF-A0A9W6WSI3-F1
#
_entry.id   AF-A0A9W6WSI3-F1
#
_cell.length_a   1.000
_cell.length_b   1.000
_cell.length_c   1.000
_cell.angle_alpha   90.00
_cell.angle_beta   90.00
_cell.angle_gamma   90.00
#
_symmetry.space_group_name_H-M   'P 1'
#
loop_
_entity.id
_entity.type
_entity.pdbx_description
1 polymer ?
#
loop_
_entity_poly.entity_id
_entity_poly.type
_entity_poly.pdbx_seq_one_letter_code
_entity_poly.pdbx_strand_id
1 'polypeptide(L)'
;MSPALFSYADVKDKRGITTQLCTAYRVPKDRAQVVFRPGGSKKLEDQQYLVGDLRYVSRKLELGDCAGNRIAMVIRSLPEDEKELSEEDVRQAVHSWEAHGFINFFGLQRFGNASTSFHLLGRAMLRKDYKLAVLLLLRPQEGEASKIRSAREHFRQHKDVAAALRMLPPFLVPERAVLEGLQQHGIEAHELAFNNVPKPLRVSYVKAYQDFVWNEMASMRVSKFSSTSAVVGDLVLVESNDESQITKKTNEGESEPARKRQRTGKKARRQPLQEVMEVTEANVNQYSIEDVVLPLPGHAVKYPSNEVGSAYRKMLTTDGIDLNAHFGPDGSQTYQLDGSYRHLVRRPKRVSFRLERYEDPTKPLISNDVDALLAKSRTEVQNVASTDSTASKEQPEPEETRGEKAPHRALVLEFDLDYGSDATIAIRELLKQSSSAHVNWQTPSSEAAGGEATKSASSSSAAIAADTSSRAGGSSFQSNRSGSRRGDNRKVIKAQKKTQVAIGRPGFSLGRS
;
A
#
# COMPACT_ATOMS: atom_id res chain seq x y z
N MET A 1 -14.51 -24.89 -1.59
CA MET A 1 -14.09 -24.84 -0.17
C MET A 1 -14.55 -23.52 0.41
N SER A 2 -14.92 -23.45 1.68
CA SER A 2 -15.33 -22.18 2.31
C SER A 2 -14.14 -21.25 2.50
N PRO A 3 -14.23 -19.93 2.18
CA PRO A 3 -13.16 -18.97 2.42
C PRO A 3 -12.73 -18.89 3.90
N ALA A 4 -13.64 -19.18 4.84
CA ALA A 4 -13.37 -19.16 6.27
C ALA A 4 -12.35 -20.22 6.75
N LEU A 5 -12.00 -21.17 5.89
CA LEU A 5 -10.99 -22.19 6.18
C LEU A 5 -9.56 -21.68 6.00
N PHE A 6 -9.38 -20.57 5.28
CA PHE A 6 -8.07 -20.02 4.96
C PHE A 6 -7.71 -18.87 5.88
N SER A 7 -6.44 -18.79 6.23
CA SER A 7 -5.87 -17.70 7.00
C SER A 7 -4.47 -17.34 6.51
N TYR A 8 -4.12 -16.07 6.62
CA TYR A 8 -2.89 -15.47 6.13
C TYR A 8 -2.42 -14.40 7.12
N ALA A 9 -1.12 -14.07 7.07
CA ALA A 9 -0.53 -13.09 7.98
C ALA A 9 -0.77 -11.64 7.55
N ASP A 10 -0.94 -11.39 6.26
CA ASP A 10 -1.06 -10.05 5.70
C ASP A 10 -1.71 -10.11 4.31
N VAL A 11 -2.32 -9.00 3.86
CA VAL A 11 -2.87 -8.88 2.51
C VAL A 11 -1.80 -8.27 1.61
N LYS A 12 -1.49 -8.93 0.49
CA LYS A 12 -0.52 -8.43 -0.49
C LYS A 12 -1.16 -7.63 -1.59
N ASP A 13 -0.37 -6.78 -2.23
CA ASP A 13 -0.84 -5.92 -3.32
C ASP A 13 -1.31 -6.73 -4.52
N LYS A 14 -2.47 -6.35 -5.06
CA LYS A 14 -3.04 -6.97 -6.25
C LYS A 14 -2.17 -6.73 -7.50
N ARG A 15 -1.46 -5.60 -7.54
CA ARG A 15 -0.62 -5.20 -8.69
C ARG A 15 0.85 -5.46 -8.36
N GLY A 16 1.27 -6.69 -8.57
CA GLY A 16 2.65 -7.15 -8.40
C GLY A 16 2.71 -8.68 -8.41
N ILE A 17 3.91 -9.23 -8.44
CA ILE A 17 4.14 -10.65 -8.16
C ILE A 17 4.38 -10.76 -6.66
N THR A 18 3.52 -11.49 -5.96
CA THR A 18 3.55 -11.57 -4.50
C THR A 18 3.57 -13.01 -4.04
N THR A 19 4.50 -13.33 -3.14
CA THR A 19 4.62 -14.64 -2.52
C THR A 19 4.31 -14.51 -1.03
N GLN A 20 3.42 -15.36 -0.51
CA GLN A 20 3.03 -15.35 0.89
C GLN A 20 2.67 -16.74 1.40
N LEU A 21 2.75 -16.91 2.72
CA LEU A 21 2.30 -18.11 3.39
C LEU A 21 0.81 -18.01 3.74
N CYS A 22 0.10 -19.10 3.49
CA CYS A 22 -1.30 -19.28 3.85
C CYS A 22 -1.47 -20.59 4.62
N THR A 23 -2.43 -20.62 5.53
CA THR A 23 -2.83 -21.81 6.29
C THR A 23 -4.26 -22.17 5.92
N ALA A 24 -4.53 -23.47 5.78
CA ALA A 24 -5.86 -24.00 5.47
C ALA A 24 -6.23 -25.08 6.50
N TYR A 25 -7.40 -24.94 7.12
CA TYR A 25 -7.79 -25.85 8.20
C TYR A 25 -8.28 -27.21 7.67
N ARG A 26 -7.61 -28.29 8.10
CA ARG A 26 -7.96 -29.70 7.78
C ARG A 26 -8.11 -29.98 6.29
N VAL A 27 -7.23 -29.41 5.47
CA VAL A 27 -7.15 -29.71 4.03
C VAL A 27 -6.02 -30.72 3.79
N PRO A 28 -6.31 -31.94 3.27
CA PRO A 28 -5.26 -32.90 2.90
C PRO A 28 -4.36 -32.37 1.79
N LYS A 29 -3.07 -32.70 1.83
CA LYS A 29 -2.08 -32.26 0.83
C LYS A 29 -2.45 -32.66 -0.60
N ASP A 30 -2.92 -33.88 -0.82
CA ASP A 30 -3.26 -34.37 -2.17
C ASP A 30 -4.37 -33.53 -2.80
N ARG A 31 -5.39 -33.20 -1.99
CA ARG A 31 -6.49 -32.32 -2.41
C ARG A 31 -6.00 -30.90 -2.66
N ALA A 32 -5.09 -30.39 -1.84
CA ALA A 32 -4.50 -29.07 -2.03
C ALA A 32 -3.67 -29.00 -3.34
N GLN A 33 -2.89 -30.04 -3.65
CA GLN A 33 -2.08 -30.09 -4.87
C GLN A 33 -2.95 -30.10 -6.14
N VAL A 34 -4.05 -30.86 -6.13
CA VAL A 34 -4.97 -30.94 -7.28
C VAL A 34 -5.78 -29.65 -7.45
N VAL A 35 -6.30 -29.08 -6.36
CA VAL A 35 -7.19 -27.91 -6.44
C VAL A 35 -6.44 -26.60 -6.63
N PHE A 36 -5.23 -26.47 -6.09
CA PHE A 36 -4.47 -25.23 -6.12
C PHE A 36 -3.38 -25.16 -7.20
N ARG A 37 -3.31 -26.15 -8.09
CA ARG A 37 -2.61 -26.06 -9.38
C ARG A 37 -3.66 -25.89 -10.49
N PRO A 38 -4.17 -24.67 -10.73
CA PRO A 38 -5.16 -24.41 -11.78
C PRO A 38 -4.47 -24.45 -13.16
N GLY A 39 -4.14 -25.64 -13.65
CA GLY A 39 -3.26 -25.73 -14.81
C GLY A 39 -3.58 -26.82 -15.80
N GLY A 40 -3.92 -28.05 -15.37
CA GLY A 40 -3.91 -29.18 -16.31
C GLY A 40 -2.59 -29.19 -17.09
N SER A 41 -2.67 -28.94 -18.40
CA SER A 41 -1.57 -28.85 -19.37
C SER A 41 -0.97 -27.44 -19.58
N LYS A 42 -1.40 -26.40 -18.86
CA LYS A 42 -0.81 -25.05 -18.97
C LYS A 42 0.60 -24.99 -18.40
N LYS A 43 1.49 -24.31 -19.11
CA LYS A 43 2.86 -24.05 -18.64
C LYS A 43 2.85 -23.23 -17.35
N LEU A 44 3.89 -23.37 -16.55
CA LEU A 44 4.03 -22.70 -15.25
C LEU A 44 4.00 -21.16 -15.39
N GLU A 45 4.59 -20.65 -16.48
CA GLU A 45 4.65 -19.23 -16.84
C GLU A 45 3.27 -18.58 -17.11
N ASP A 46 2.27 -19.39 -17.50
CA ASP A 46 0.93 -18.90 -17.86
C ASP A 46 -0.05 -18.93 -16.66
N GLN A 47 0.40 -19.39 -15.49
CA GLN A 47 -0.45 -19.54 -14.31
C GLN A 47 -0.55 -18.24 -13.51
N GLN A 48 -1.78 -17.83 -13.20
CA GLN A 48 -2.04 -16.58 -12.45
C GLN A 48 -1.69 -16.68 -10.96
N TYR A 49 -1.70 -17.89 -10.40
CA TYR A 49 -1.31 -18.17 -9.03
C TYR A 49 -0.74 -19.58 -8.94
N LEU A 50 0.23 -19.74 -8.05
CA LEU A 50 0.92 -20.99 -7.80
C LEU A 50 0.84 -21.33 -6.32
N VAL A 51 0.66 -22.62 -6.02
CA VAL A 51 0.72 -23.13 -4.66
C VAL A 51 1.76 -24.24 -4.61
N GLY A 52 2.71 -24.08 -3.70
CA GLY A 52 3.82 -25.00 -3.45
C GLY A 52 4.13 -25.11 -1.97
N ASP A 53 5.20 -25.85 -1.65
CA ASP A 53 5.76 -25.99 -0.30
C ASP A 53 4.71 -26.34 0.79
N LEU A 54 3.89 -27.35 0.50
CA LEU A 54 2.80 -27.76 1.39
C LEU A 54 3.32 -28.52 2.61
N ARG A 55 3.10 -27.96 3.80
CA ARG A 55 3.43 -28.56 5.10
C ARG A 55 2.23 -28.53 6.05
N TYR A 56 2.13 -29.56 6.89
CA TYR A 56 1.20 -29.55 8.01
C TYR A 56 1.81 -28.73 9.14
N VAL A 57 1.00 -27.87 9.75
CA VAL A 57 1.40 -27.00 10.85
C VAL A 57 0.38 -27.10 11.99
N SER A 58 0.85 -26.93 13.22
CA SER A 58 0.01 -27.02 14.43
C SER A 58 -0.76 -25.73 14.74
N ARG A 59 -0.24 -24.58 14.31
CA ARG A 59 -0.85 -23.25 14.50
C ARG A 59 -1.28 -22.68 13.15
N LYS A 60 -2.48 -22.08 13.11
CA LYS A 60 -2.93 -21.25 11.97
C LYS A 60 -2.19 -19.92 11.96
N LEU A 61 -2.02 -19.31 10.79
CA LEU A 61 -1.57 -17.93 10.68
C LEU A 61 -2.68 -16.98 11.12
N GLU A 62 -2.30 -15.89 11.76
CA GLU A 62 -3.16 -14.78 12.13
C GLU A 62 -2.61 -13.47 11.53
N LEU A 63 -3.49 -12.49 11.34
CA LEU A 63 -3.08 -11.18 10.84
C LEU A 63 -2.01 -10.58 11.77
N GLY A 64 -0.88 -10.18 11.20
CA GLY A 64 0.29 -9.69 11.94
C GLY A 64 1.33 -10.77 12.26
N ASP A 65 1.11 -12.05 11.95
CA ASP A 65 2.14 -13.11 12.04
C ASP A 65 3.19 -13.00 10.91
N CYS A 66 3.64 -11.80 10.56
CA CYS A 66 4.76 -11.57 9.66
C CYS A 66 5.65 -10.44 10.18
N ALA A 67 6.97 -10.60 10.05
CA ALA A 67 7.93 -9.58 10.46
C ALA A 67 7.98 -8.40 9.48
N GLY A 68 7.65 -8.64 8.21
CA GLY A 68 7.80 -7.65 7.14
C GLY A 68 7.72 -8.26 5.75
N ASN A 69 8.19 -7.50 4.76
CA ASN A 69 8.22 -7.87 3.35
C ASN A 69 9.58 -7.54 2.72
N ARG A 70 10.14 -8.50 1.97
CA ARG A 70 11.22 -8.24 1.00
C ARG A 70 10.59 -7.73 -0.29
N ILE A 71 11.01 -6.57 -0.75
CA ILE A 71 10.50 -5.93 -1.95
C ILE A 71 11.63 -5.86 -2.97
N ALA A 72 11.34 -6.29 -4.19
CA ALA A 72 12.18 -6.07 -5.36
C ALA A 72 11.38 -5.25 -6.37
N MET A 73 11.92 -4.12 -6.81
CA MET A 73 11.19 -3.20 -7.68
C MET A 73 12.08 -2.48 -8.69
N VAL A 74 11.47 -2.10 -9.81
CA VAL A 74 12.13 -1.37 -10.89
C VAL A 74 11.49 0.01 -11.03
N ILE A 75 12.30 1.05 -10.87
CA ILE A 75 11.93 2.43 -11.19
C ILE A 75 12.46 2.73 -12.59
N ARG A 76 11.58 2.72 -13.60
CA ARG A 76 11.95 2.96 -15.01
C ARG A 76 11.91 4.44 -15.37
N SER A 77 12.42 4.76 -16.56
CA SER A 77 12.38 6.12 -17.14
C SER A 77 13.02 7.17 -16.22
N LEU A 78 14.21 6.85 -15.71
CA LEU A 78 15.07 7.84 -15.09
C LEU A 78 15.60 8.82 -16.15
N PRO A 79 15.94 10.07 -15.77
CA PRO A 79 16.58 11.02 -16.67
C PRO A 79 17.77 10.38 -17.42
N GLU A 80 17.76 10.49 -18.74
CA GLU A 80 18.77 9.85 -19.60
C GLU A 80 20.11 10.59 -19.57
N ASP A 81 20.05 11.92 -19.39
CA ASP A 81 21.24 12.77 -19.27
C ASP A 81 21.92 12.55 -17.91
N GLU A 82 23.17 12.07 -17.95
CA GLU A 82 24.03 11.91 -16.77
C GLU A 82 24.33 13.25 -16.08
N LYS A 83 24.20 14.38 -16.79
CA LYS A 83 24.31 15.71 -16.18
C LYS A 83 23.07 16.06 -15.36
N GLU A 84 21.90 15.57 -15.72
CA GLU A 84 20.66 15.76 -14.96
C GLU A 84 20.60 14.84 -13.74
N LEU A 85 20.95 13.56 -13.90
CA LEU A 85 20.99 12.58 -12.82
C LEU A 85 22.17 11.61 -13.01
N SER A 86 23.26 11.85 -12.29
CA SER A 86 24.43 10.97 -12.36
C SER A 86 24.20 9.69 -11.55
N GLU A 87 25.01 8.66 -11.78
CA GLU A 87 25.00 7.45 -10.95
C GLU A 87 25.36 7.75 -9.49
N GLU A 88 26.24 8.73 -9.29
CA GLU A 88 26.64 9.22 -7.97
C GLU A 88 25.47 9.87 -7.22
N ASP A 89 24.66 10.69 -7.91
CA ASP A 89 23.47 11.30 -7.33
C ASP A 89 22.47 10.23 -6.87
N VAL A 90 22.24 9.20 -7.69
CA VAL A 90 21.36 8.07 -7.33
C VAL A 90 21.91 7.32 -6.13
N ARG A 91 23.22 7.03 -6.14
CA ARG A 91 23.89 6.34 -5.04
C ARG A 91 23.75 7.13 -3.74
N GLN A 92 24.03 8.43 -3.75
CA GLN A 92 23.90 9.29 -2.58
C GLN A 92 22.46 9.35 -2.06
N ALA A 93 21.48 9.43 -2.96
CA ALA A 93 20.06 9.44 -2.60
C ALA A 93 19.64 8.12 -1.91
N VAL A 94 20.05 6.97 -2.47
CA VAL A 94 19.76 5.64 -1.89
C VAL A 94 20.44 5.49 -0.52
N HIS A 95 21.71 5.89 -0.38
CA HIS A 95 22.43 5.82 0.90
C HIS A 95 21.80 6.73 1.96
N SER A 96 21.40 7.95 1.57
CA SER A 96 20.70 8.86 2.48
C SER A 96 19.36 8.30 2.92
N TRP A 97 18.62 7.67 2.00
CA TRP A 97 17.33 7.04 2.27
C TRP A 97 17.46 5.80 3.17
N GLU A 98 18.49 4.98 2.96
CA GLU A 98 18.81 3.84 3.84
C GLU A 98 19.21 4.33 5.25
N ALA A 99 20.05 5.35 5.34
CA ALA A 99 20.58 5.84 6.61
C ALA A 99 19.56 6.63 7.45
N HIS A 100 18.62 7.35 6.83
CA HIS A 100 17.66 8.19 7.57
C HIS A 100 16.23 7.63 7.54
N GLY A 101 15.93 6.71 6.63
CA GLY A 101 14.62 6.12 6.47
C GLY A 101 13.59 7.07 5.86
N PHE A 102 12.33 6.85 6.25
CA PHE A 102 11.18 7.60 5.79
C PHE A 102 10.12 7.72 6.88
N ILE A 103 9.30 8.77 6.79
CA ILE A 103 8.13 8.92 7.68
C ILE A 103 7.11 7.85 7.30
N ASN A 104 6.71 7.06 8.30
CA ASN A 104 5.91 5.85 8.11
C ASN A 104 4.41 6.14 7.88
N PHE A 105 4.10 7.03 6.94
CA PHE A 105 2.73 7.39 6.57
C PHE A 105 1.92 6.18 6.08
N PHE A 106 0.61 6.27 6.24
CA PHE A 106 -0.32 5.43 5.51
C PHE A 106 -0.43 5.91 4.06
N GLY A 107 -0.25 5.00 3.10
CA GLY A 107 -0.35 5.29 1.67
C GLY A 107 -1.77 5.54 1.17
N LEU A 108 -1.89 6.10 -0.04
CA LEU A 108 -3.18 6.47 -0.65
C LEU A 108 -4.16 5.29 -0.78
N GLN A 109 -3.64 4.06 -0.92
CA GLN A 109 -4.44 2.83 -1.01
C GLN A 109 -5.31 2.59 0.24
N ARG A 110 -4.91 3.08 1.41
CA ARG A 110 -5.69 2.99 2.67
C ARG A 110 -6.90 3.92 2.66
N PHE A 111 -6.84 5.01 1.91
CA PHE A 111 -7.87 6.05 1.88
C PHE A 111 -8.91 5.85 0.76
N GLY A 112 -8.86 4.71 0.07
CA GLY A 112 -9.78 4.37 -1.01
C GLY A 112 -9.21 4.68 -2.38
N ASN A 113 -10.09 4.97 -3.32
CA ASN A 113 -9.73 5.32 -4.69
C ASN A 113 -9.88 6.85 -4.89
N ALA A 114 -9.48 7.34 -6.07
CA ALA A 114 -9.54 8.77 -6.39
C ALA A 114 -10.97 9.35 -6.28
N SER A 115 -12.00 8.50 -6.39
CA SER A 115 -13.38 8.91 -6.41
C SER A 115 -13.93 9.01 -4.97
N THR A 116 -13.79 7.96 -4.16
CA THR A 116 -14.37 7.86 -2.81
C THR A 116 -13.32 7.88 -1.70
N SER A 117 -13.29 8.97 -0.94
CA SER A 117 -12.40 9.16 0.21
C SER A 117 -12.91 8.44 1.46
N PHE A 118 -12.26 7.34 1.84
CA PHE A 118 -12.69 6.48 2.96
C PHE A 118 -12.61 7.15 4.31
N HIS A 119 -11.62 8.03 4.55
CA HIS A 119 -11.50 8.76 5.81
C HIS A 119 -12.68 9.72 6.04
N LEU A 120 -13.26 10.30 4.98
CA LEU A 120 -14.45 11.15 5.09
C LEU A 120 -15.69 10.33 5.45
N LEU A 121 -15.83 9.13 4.88
CA LEU A 121 -16.87 8.17 5.27
C LEU A 121 -16.69 7.74 6.72
N GLY A 122 -15.46 7.40 7.13
CA GLY A 122 -15.13 7.07 8.51
C GLY A 122 -15.50 8.17 9.49
N ARG A 123 -15.16 9.43 9.15
CA ARG A 123 -15.56 10.61 9.94
C ARG A 123 -17.08 10.74 10.07
N ALA A 124 -17.82 10.62 8.96
CA ALA A 124 -19.28 10.69 8.97
C ALA A 124 -19.90 9.57 9.83
N MET A 125 -19.36 8.35 9.74
CA MET A 125 -19.80 7.21 10.56
C MET A 125 -19.53 7.43 12.04
N LEU A 126 -18.34 7.94 12.40
CA LEU A 126 -18.00 8.23 13.80
C LEU A 126 -18.86 9.38 14.36
N ARG A 127 -19.29 10.32 13.53
CA ARG A 127 -20.28 11.35 13.92
C ARG A 127 -21.73 10.85 14.00
N LYS A 128 -22.00 9.61 13.61
CA LYS A 128 -23.36 9.08 13.36
C LYS A 128 -24.15 9.89 12.31
N ASP A 129 -23.46 10.64 11.45
CA ASP A 129 -24.06 11.37 10.33
C ASP A 129 -24.16 10.44 9.10
N TYR A 130 -25.08 9.48 9.19
CA TYR A 130 -25.30 8.50 8.13
C TYR A 130 -25.89 9.14 6.87
N LYS A 131 -26.57 10.28 6.99
CA LYS A 131 -27.05 11.06 5.85
C LYS A 131 -25.88 11.55 5.01
N LEU A 132 -24.86 12.14 5.64
CA LEU A 132 -23.63 12.52 4.97
C LEU A 132 -22.88 11.29 4.43
N ALA A 133 -22.83 10.18 5.15
CA ALA A 133 -22.15 8.97 4.68
C ALA A 133 -22.79 8.42 3.38
N VAL A 134 -24.12 8.32 3.33
CA VAL A 134 -24.87 7.93 2.13
C VAL A 134 -24.64 8.93 0.99
N LEU A 135 -24.66 10.24 1.28
CA LEU A 135 -24.39 11.27 0.28
C LEU A 135 -22.97 11.17 -0.29
N LEU A 136 -21.96 11.02 0.56
CA LEU A 136 -20.55 10.88 0.15
C LEU A 136 -20.33 9.65 -0.73
N LEU A 137 -21.05 8.57 -0.45
CA LEU A 137 -20.95 7.33 -1.19
C LEU A 137 -21.70 7.38 -2.53
N LEU A 138 -22.85 8.08 -2.61
CA LEU A 138 -23.71 8.10 -3.79
C LEU A 138 -23.55 9.34 -4.69
N ARG A 139 -22.85 10.38 -4.24
CA ARG A 139 -22.64 11.61 -5.04
C ARG A 139 -21.81 11.32 -6.32
N PRO A 140 -22.15 11.96 -7.45
CA PRO A 140 -21.31 11.92 -8.66
C PRO A 140 -19.91 12.46 -8.39
N GLN A 141 -18.85 11.79 -8.89
CA GLN A 141 -17.46 12.21 -8.70
C GLN A 141 -16.78 12.55 -10.04
N GLU A 142 -15.80 13.46 -9.98
CA GLU A 142 -14.93 13.78 -11.11
C GLU A 142 -13.98 12.61 -11.40
N GLY A 143 -13.73 12.32 -12.69
CA GLY A 143 -12.89 11.18 -13.11
C GLY A 143 -13.55 9.79 -13.08
N GLU A 144 -14.80 9.65 -12.63
CA GLU A 144 -15.54 8.38 -12.74
C GLU A 144 -15.94 8.04 -14.19
N ALA A 145 -16.11 6.74 -14.48
CA ALA A 145 -16.64 6.28 -15.75
C ALA A 145 -18.05 6.84 -16.00
N SER A 146 -18.31 7.28 -17.24
CA SER A 146 -19.55 7.97 -17.63
C SER A 146 -20.83 7.25 -17.19
N LYS A 147 -20.87 5.90 -17.27
CA LYS A 147 -22.02 5.09 -16.83
C LYS A 147 -22.27 5.11 -15.31
N ILE A 148 -21.21 5.17 -14.51
CA ILE A 148 -21.33 5.24 -13.04
C ILE A 148 -21.82 6.64 -12.66
N ARG A 149 -21.25 7.67 -13.29
CA ARG A 149 -21.65 9.06 -13.08
C ARG A 149 -23.13 9.27 -13.40
N SER A 150 -23.60 8.79 -14.55
CA SER A 150 -25.01 8.95 -14.95
C SER A 150 -25.97 8.24 -13.99
N ALA A 151 -25.60 7.07 -13.45
CA ALA A 151 -26.40 6.38 -12.44
C ALA A 151 -26.53 7.19 -11.14
N ARG A 152 -25.41 7.78 -10.68
CA ARG A 152 -25.38 8.63 -9.48
C ARG A 152 -26.14 9.95 -9.69
N GLU A 153 -26.05 10.54 -10.88
CA GLU A 153 -26.80 11.75 -11.25
C GLU A 153 -28.31 11.48 -11.31
N HIS A 154 -28.71 10.35 -11.91
CA HIS A 154 -30.11 9.93 -11.97
C HIS A 154 -30.70 9.78 -10.57
N PHE A 155 -29.99 9.09 -9.66
CA PHE A 155 -30.40 8.96 -8.27
C PHE A 155 -30.50 10.32 -7.56
N ARG A 156 -29.53 11.22 -7.80
CA ARG A 156 -29.52 12.57 -7.20
C ARG A 156 -30.75 13.39 -7.61
N GLN A 157 -31.15 13.33 -8.88
CA GLN A 157 -32.26 14.12 -9.43
C GLN A 157 -33.63 13.53 -9.08
N HIS A 158 -33.81 12.22 -9.25
CA HIS A 158 -35.14 11.59 -9.20
C HIS A 158 -35.41 10.81 -7.92
N LYS A 159 -34.38 10.55 -7.10
CA LYS A 159 -34.45 9.67 -5.91
C LYS A 159 -34.98 8.26 -6.23
N ASP A 160 -34.95 7.85 -7.50
CA ASP A 160 -35.35 6.53 -7.95
C ASP A 160 -34.25 5.49 -7.67
N VAL A 161 -34.44 4.76 -6.56
CA VAL A 161 -33.54 3.71 -6.09
C VAL A 161 -33.51 2.51 -7.07
N ALA A 162 -34.66 2.13 -7.64
CA ALA A 162 -34.78 0.95 -8.48
C ALA A 162 -34.10 1.13 -9.84
N ALA A 163 -34.21 2.32 -10.45
CA ALA A 163 -33.44 2.65 -11.64
C ALA A 163 -31.93 2.71 -11.34
N ALA A 164 -31.52 3.35 -10.24
CA ALA A 164 -30.12 3.46 -9.86
C ALA A 164 -29.46 2.08 -9.65
N LEU A 165 -30.15 1.13 -9.00
CA LEU A 165 -29.67 -0.24 -8.82
C LEU A 165 -29.50 -1.02 -10.12
N ARG A 166 -30.31 -0.74 -11.16
CA ARG A 166 -30.16 -1.35 -12.48
C ARG A 166 -29.00 -0.75 -13.27
N MET A 167 -28.73 0.54 -13.08
CA MET A 167 -27.65 1.24 -13.78
C MET A 167 -26.27 0.98 -13.16
N LEU A 168 -26.19 0.80 -11.83
CA LEU A 168 -24.91 0.61 -11.15
C LEU A 168 -24.34 -0.80 -11.35
N PRO A 169 -23.05 -0.90 -11.75
CA PRO A 169 -22.41 -2.19 -11.99
C PRO A 169 -22.24 -3.00 -10.70
N PRO A 170 -22.21 -4.35 -10.78
CA PRO A 170 -22.23 -5.23 -9.62
C PRO A 170 -20.99 -5.15 -8.72
N PHE A 171 -19.85 -4.67 -9.23
CA PHE A 171 -18.63 -4.54 -8.44
C PHE A 171 -18.65 -3.36 -7.45
N LEU A 172 -19.60 -2.43 -7.58
CA LEU A 172 -19.83 -1.33 -6.63
C LEU A 172 -20.65 -1.80 -5.44
N VAL A 173 -20.06 -2.72 -4.68
CA VAL A 173 -20.70 -3.39 -3.54
C VAL A 173 -21.25 -2.40 -2.50
N PRO A 174 -20.49 -1.40 -1.99
CA PRO A 174 -21.02 -0.53 -0.95
C PRO A 174 -22.14 0.38 -1.46
N GLU A 175 -22.04 0.93 -2.67
CA GLU A 175 -23.08 1.77 -3.27
C GLU A 175 -24.40 1.01 -3.44
N ARG A 176 -24.32 -0.20 -3.99
CA ARG A 176 -25.49 -1.06 -4.20
C ARG A 176 -26.13 -1.48 -2.88
N ALA A 177 -25.32 -1.86 -1.90
CA ALA A 177 -25.82 -2.24 -0.57
C ALA A 177 -26.59 -1.10 0.10
N VAL A 178 -26.10 0.14 0.00
CA VAL A 178 -26.82 1.31 0.52
C VAL A 178 -28.15 1.51 -0.21
N LEU A 179 -28.17 1.45 -1.54
CA LEU A 179 -29.41 1.60 -2.30
C LEU A 179 -30.42 0.49 -1.98
N GLU A 180 -29.98 -0.77 -1.86
CA GLU A 180 -30.84 -1.88 -1.42
C GLU A 180 -31.43 -1.63 -0.02
N GLY A 181 -30.63 -1.07 0.89
CA GLY A 181 -31.10 -0.70 2.23
C GLY A 181 -32.10 0.46 2.21
N LEU A 182 -31.90 1.47 1.36
CA LEU A 182 -32.87 2.56 1.15
C LEU A 182 -34.18 2.04 0.53
N GLN A 183 -34.10 1.04 -0.35
CA GLN A 183 -35.27 0.38 -0.93
C GLN A 183 -36.09 -0.38 0.13
N GLN A 184 -35.41 -1.07 1.05
CA GLN A 184 -36.06 -1.86 2.09
C GLN A 184 -36.64 -1.03 3.24
N HIS A 185 -35.91 0.01 3.68
CA HIS A 185 -36.24 0.75 4.90
C HIS A 185 -36.79 2.16 4.65
N GLY A 186 -36.78 2.63 3.40
CA GLY A 186 -37.23 3.98 3.01
C GLY A 186 -36.06 4.95 2.79
N ILE A 187 -36.34 6.01 2.01
CA ILE A 187 -35.30 6.94 1.53
C ILE A 187 -34.63 7.77 2.63
N GLU A 188 -35.30 7.96 3.76
CA GLU A 188 -34.79 8.71 4.91
C GLU A 188 -34.07 7.83 5.95
N ALA A 189 -34.15 6.50 5.82
CA ALA A 189 -33.58 5.53 6.76
C ALA A 189 -32.07 5.31 6.53
N HIS A 190 -31.29 6.40 6.54
CA HIS A 190 -29.88 6.42 6.16
C HIS A 190 -28.99 5.48 7.00
N GLU A 191 -29.22 5.39 8.31
CA GLU A 191 -28.44 4.52 9.20
C GLU A 191 -28.67 3.03 8.90
N LEU A 192 -29.94 2.63 8.79
CA LEU A 192 -30.30 1.25 8.44
C LEU A 192 -29.78 0.89 7.05
N ALA A 193 -29.88 1.81 6.09
CA ALA A 193 -29.35 1.62 4.76
C ALA A 193 -27.83 1.43 4.74
N PHE A 194 -27.09 2.27 5.47
CA PHE A 194 -25.64 2.16 5.55
C PHE A 194 -25.19 0.90 6.30
N ASN A 195 -25.97 0.41 7.26
CA ASN A 195 -25.68 -0.83 7.96
C ASN A 195 -25.73 -2.09 7.07
N ASN A 196 -26.39 -2.01 5.91
CA ASN A 196 -26.38 -3.05 4.89
C ASN A 196 -25.00 -3.20 4.20
N VAL A 197 -24.13 -2.18 4.28
CA VAL A 197 -22.75 -2.28 3.79
C VAL A 197 -22.01 -3.36 4.58
N PRO A 198 -21.28 -4.28 3.90
CA PRO A 198 -20.53 -5.34 4.56
C PRO A 198 -19.64 -4.82 5.70
N LYS A 199 -19.72 -5.46 6.86
CA LYS A 199 -18.98 -5.07 8.08
C LYS A 199 -17.47 -4.83 7.84
N PRO A 200 -16.74 -5.65 7.06
CA PRO A 200 -15.32 -5.40 6.78
C PRO A 200 -15.06 -4.05 6.10
N LEU A 201 -15.92 -3.62 5.17
CA LEU A 201 -15.81 -2.31 4.50
C LEU A 201 -16.07 -1.16 5.48
N ARG A 202 -17.12 -1.28 6.31
CA ARG A 202 -17.41 -0.29 7.36
C ARG A 202 -16.24 -0.13 8.33
N VAL A 203 -15.61 -1.23 8.75
CA VAL A 203 -14.39 -1.18 9.58
C VAL A 203 -13.25 -0.48 8.85
N SER A 204 -13.07 -0.69 7.54
CA SER A 204 -12.02 -0.02 6.77
C SER A 204 -12.21 1.50 6.68
N TYR A 205 -13.44 2.01 6.62
CA TYR A 205 -13.72 3.45 6.64
C TYR A 205 -13.31 4.09 7.96
N VAL A 206 -13.67 3.46 9.08
CA VAL A 206 -13.27 3.92 10.42
C VAL A 206 -11.74 3.91 10.57
N LYS A 207 -11.08 2.83 10.15
CA LYS A 207 -9.61 2.74 10.15
C LYS A 207 -8.97 3.81 9.26
N ALA A 208 -9.51 4.08 8.08
CA ALA A 208 -9.01 5.14 7.21
C ALA A 208 -9.09 6.52 7.88
N TYR A 209 -10.07 6.78 8.74
CA TYR A 209 -10.09 8.02 9.53
C TYR A 209 -8.97 8.03 10.59
N GLN A 210 -8.76 6.93 11.32
CA GLN A 210 -7.65 6.82 12.27
C GLN A 210 -6.28 7.02 11.58
N ASP A 211 -6.09 6.41 10.42
CA ASP A 211 -4.90 6.52 9.58
C ASP A 211 -4.70 7.98 9.09
N PHE A 212 -5.78 8.68 8.75
CA PHE A 212 -5.75 10.09 8.34
C PHE A 212 -5.29 10.97 9.50
N VAL A 213 -5.87 10.77 10.68
CA VAL A 213 -5.49 11.54 11.86
C VAL A 213 -4.02 11.32 12.20
N TRP A 214 -3.57 10.07 12.15
CA TRP A 214 -2.17 9.73 12.38
C TRP A 214 -1.23 10.44 11.39
N ASN A 215 -1.56 10.45 10.10
CA ASN A 215 -0.75 11.12 9.08
C ASN A 215 -0.62 12.65 9.33
N GLU A 216 -1.71 13.31 9.73
CA GLU A 216 -1.68 14.74 10.10
C GLU A 216 -0.79 14.98 11.32
N MET A 217 -0.90 14.13 12.35
CA MET A 217 -0.11 14.28 13.58
C MET A 217 1.37 13.95 13.38
N ALA A 218 1.69 12.94 12.55
CA ALA A 218 3.05 12.63 12.13
C ALA A 218 3.68 13.81 11.36
N SER A 219 2.94 14.41 10.42
CA SER A 219 3.38 15.59 9.68
C SER A 219 3.66 16.77 10.61
N MET A 220 2.76 17.01 11.58
CA MET A 220 2.94 18.04 12.58
C MET A 220 4.15 17.78 13.49
N ARG A 221 4.34 16.55 13.96
CA ARG A 221 5.46 16.17 14.84
C ARG A 221 6.80 16.38 14.16
N VAL A 222 6.93 16.02 12.88
CA VAL A 222 8.18 16.21 12.13
C VAL A 222 8.38 17.68 11.71
N SER A 223 7.32 18.44 11.49
CA SER A 223 7.43 19.86 11.08
C SER A 223 7.73 20.82 12.24
N LYS A 224 7.23 20.55 13.45
CA LYS A 224 7.35 21.47 14.59
C LYS A 224 8.55 21.16 15.50
N PHE A 225 8.94 19.89 15.59
CA PHE A 225 9.97 19.41 16.51
C PHE A 225 11.16 18.85 15.74
N SER A 226 12.17 18.35 16.45
CA SER A 226 13.34 17.70 15.86
C SER A 226 12.93 16.54 14.95
N SER A 227 13.50 16.48 13.74
CA SER A 227 13.28 15.41 12.77
C SER A 227 14.22 14.21 12.95
N THR A 228 15.19 14.31 13.85
CA THR A 228 16.24 13.30 14.05
C THR A 228 16.28 12.71 15.45
N SER A 229 15.79 13.42 16.46
CA SER A 229 15.81 13.00 17.86
C SER A 229 14.40 12.92 18.46
N ALA A 230 14.25 12.07 19.48
CA ALA A 230 13.09 12.10 20.35
C ALA A 230 13.02 13.44 21.10
N VAL A 231 11.82 13.84 21.51
CA VAL A 231 11.60 15.02 22.36
C VAL A 231 10.75 14.66 23.57
N VAL A 232 10.84 15.48 24.62
CA VAL A 232 10.06 15.28 25.84
C VAL A 232 8.56 15.22 25.51
N GLY A 233 7.88 14.24 26.09
CA GLY A 233 6.47 13.94 25.88
C GLY A 233 6.18 13.04 24.68
N ASP A 234 7.17 12.66 23.87
CA ASP A 234 7.01 11.58 22.87
C ASP A 234 6.74 10.24 23.58
N LEU A 235 6.20 9.29 22.83
CA LEU A 235 5.97 7.93 23.32
C LEU A 235 6.95 6.96 22.64
N VAL A 236 7.45 5.99 23.40
CA VAL A 236 8.28 4.88 22.91
C VAL A 236 7.70 3.56 23.40
N LEU A 237 7.87 2.49 22.65
CA LEU A 237 7.42 1.16 23.08
C LEU A 237 8.33 0.65 24.22
N VAL A 238 7.73 0.05 25.25
CA VAL A 238 8.50 -0.67 26.27
C VAL A 238 8.86 -2.03 25.69
N GLU A 239 10.15 -2.34 25.61
CA GLU A 239 10.59 -3.69 25.29
C GLU A 239 10.13 -4.62 26.42
N SER A 240 9.10 -5.43 26.14
CA SER A 240 8.83 -6.58 26.97
C SER A 240 10.03 -7.51 26.84
N ASN A 241 10.74 -7.77 27.94
CA ASN A 241 11.89 -8.70 28.05
C ASN A 241 11.57 -10.18 27.64
N ASP A 242 10.48 -10.42 26.91
CA ASP A 242 10.02 -11.72 26.42
C ASP A 242 10.81 -12.25 25.21
N GLU A 243 11.69 -11.44 24.59
CA GLU A 243 12.59 -11.94 23.53
C GLU A 243 13.70 -12.88 24.04
N SER A 244 13.90 -12.96 25.37
CA SER A 244 14.91 -13.83 25.99
C SER A 244 14.46 -15.28 26.25
N GLN A 245 13.22 -15.67 25.91
CA GLN A 245 12.68 -17.03 26.14
C GLN A 245 12.44 -17.86 24.87
N ILE A 246 12.67 -17.32 23.66
CA ILE A 246 12.45 -18.05 22.40
C ILE A 246 13.73 -18.71 21.86
N THR A 247 14.91 -18.39 22.41
CA THR A 247 16.20 -18.96 22.00
C THR A 247 16.95 -19.58 23.17
N LYS A 248 16.51 -20.77 23.62
CA LYS A 248 17.35 -21.88 24.18
C LYS A 248 16.47 -22.91 24.90
N LYS A 249 15.94 -23.87 24.15
CA LYS A 249 15.80 -25.27 24.59
C LYS A 249 15.91 -26.19 23.38
N THR A 250 17.12 -26.27 22.84
CA THR A 250 17.64 -27.53 22.32
C THR A 250 18.21 -28.28 23.52
N ASN A 251 17.52 -29.32 23.97
CA ASN A 251 18.16 -30.61 24.17
C ASN A 251 17.13 -31.73 24.30
N GLU A 252 17.50 -32.80 23.61
CA GLU A 252 16.98 -34.15 23.50
C GLU A 252 16.42 -34.75 24.81
N GLY A 253 15.43 -35.63 24.65
CA GLY A 253 14.93 -36.49 25.70
C GLY A 253 13.51 -36.96 25.41
N GLU A 254 13.40 -38.19 24.92
CA GLU A 254 12.14 -38.93 24.84
C GLU A 254 11.39 -38.91 26.18
N SER A 255 10.12 -38.51 26.14
CA SER A 255 9.03 -39.05 26.97
C SER A 255 7.75 -38.26 26.67
N GLU A 256 6.68 -38.97 26.31
CA GLU A 256 5.34 -38.38 26.26
C GLU A 256 4.98 -37.70 27.59
N PRO A 257 4.15 -36.64 27.55
CA PRO A 257 3.11 -36.58 28.57
C PRO A 257 1.72 -36.21 28.04
N ALA A 258 0.79 -37.14 28.31
CA ALA A 258 -0.57 -36.94 28.81
C ALA A 258 -1.44 -35.81 28.20
N ARG A 259 -2.43 -36.26 27.43
CA ARG A 259 -3.64 -35.52 26.99
C ARG A 259 -4.31 -34.76 28.14
N LYS A 260 -4.11 -33.43 28.23
CA LYS A 260 -5.07 -32.52 28.87
C LYS A 260 -6.02 -31.96 27.82
N ARG A 261 -7.28 -32.39 27.88
CA ARG A 261 -8.40 -31.85 27.07
C ARG A 261 -8.49 -30.34 27.30
N GLN A 262 -8.08 -29.56 26.32
CA GLN A 262 -8.25 -28.11 26.32
C GLN A 262 -9.74 -27.83 26.12
N ARG A 263 -10.41 -27.34 27.18
CA ARG A 263 -11.80 -26.85 27.11
C ARG A 263 -11.84 -25.72 26.07
N THR A 264 -12.65 -25.92 25.04
CA THR A 264 -12.91 -24.96 23.95
C THR A 264 -13.77 -23.80 24.45
N GLY A 265 -13.18 -22.91 25.23
CA GLY A 265 -13.72 -21.58 25.48
C GLY A 265 -13.39 -20.66 24.31
N LYS A 266 -14.30 -20.55 23.33
CA LYS A 266 -14.21 -19.56 22.24
C LYS A 266 -14.41 -18.14 22.80
N LYS A 267 -13.35 -17.52 23.31
CA LYS A 267 -13.19 -16.06 23.26
C LYS A 267 -11.91 -15.81 22.45
N ALA A 268 -12.05 -15.11 21.33
CA ALA A 268 -10.89 -14.67 20.55
C ALA A 268 -9.95 -13.94 21.51
N ARG A 269 -8.74 -14.47 21.67
CA ARG A 269 -7.73 -13.93 22.57
C ARG A 269 -7.34 -12.56 21.99
N ARG A 270 -7.86 -11.47 22.56
CA ARG A 270 -7.49 -10.10 22.14
C ARG A 270 -5.98 -9.97 22.35
N GLN A 271 -5.25 -9.54 21.33
CA GLN A 271 -3.85 -9.20 21.52
C GLN A 271 -3.79 -8.04 22.54
N PRO A 272 -2.96 -8.14 23.59
CA PRO A 272 -2.82 -7.05 24.55
C PRO A 272 -2.27 -5.82 23.82
N LEU A 273 -2.78 -4.64 24.20
CA LEU A 273 -2.23 -3.38 23.71
C LEU A 273 -0.77 -3.28 24.16
N GLN A 274 0.12 -2.89 23.25
CA GLN A 274 1.54 -2.71 23.56
C GLN A 274 1.71 -1.64 24.64
N GLU A 275 2.63 -1.88 25.58
CA GLU A 275 2.94 -0.91 26.63
C GLU A 275 3.85 0.19 26.08
N VAL A 276 3.59 1.44 26.47
CA VAL A 276 4.36 2.61 26.05
C VAL A 276 4.89 3.38 27.25
N MET A 277 6.10 3.87 27.11
CA MET A 277 6.73 4.82 28.02
C MET A 277 6.72 6.21 27.40
N GLU A 278 6.64 7.23 28.25
CA GLU A 278 6.78 8.61 27.84
C GLU A 278 8.22 9.08 27.99
N VAL A 279 8.72 9.80 26.99
CA VAL A 279 10.05 10.39 27.00
C VAL A 279 10.05 11.60 27.95
N THR A 280 10.98 11.61 28.88
CA THR A 280 11.20 12.66 29.89
C THR A 280 12.56 13.31 29.68
N GLU A 281 12.82 14.44 30.35
CA GLU A 281 14.14 15.09 30.30
C GLU A 281 15.29 14.18 30.72
N ALA A 282 15.02 13.19 31.59
CA ALA A 282 16.03 12.27 32.09
C ALA A 282 16.44 11.17 31.09
N ASN A 283 15.56 10.76 30.18
CA ASN A 283 15.80 9.63 29.26
C ASN A 283 15.80 10.01 27.76
N VAL A 284 15.52 11.27 27.42
CA VAL A 284 15.44 11.73 26.01
C VAL A 284 16.67 11.39 25.17
N ASN A 285 17.87 11.42 25.77
CA ASN A 285 19.13 11.12 25.09
C ASN A 285 19.33 9.62 24.77
N GLN A 286 18.47 8.75 25.29
CA GLN A 286 18.51 7.30 25.06
C GLN A 286 17.73 6.89 23.81
N TYR A 287 16.88 7.77 23.27
CA TYR A 287 15.95 7.45 22.20
C TYR A 287 16.18 8.32 20.95
N SER A 288 16.03 7.68 19.81
CA SER A 288 16.07 8.31 18.50
C SER A 288 14.66 8.56 17.96
N ILE A 289 14.54 9.26 16.83
CA ILE A 289 13.24 9.44 16.15
C ILE A 289 12.62 8.11 15.67
N GLU A 290 13.39 7.03 15.53
CA GLU A 290 12.89 5.72 15.10
C GLU A 290 12.16 4.98 16.22
N ASP A 291 12.53 5.24 17.47
CA ASP A 291 11.90 4.65 18.64
C ASP A 291 10.55 5.31 18.95
N VAL A 292 10.36 6.53 18.47
CA VAL A 292 9.14 7.31 18.67
C VAL A 292 7.96 6.65 17.96
N VAL A 293 6.90 6.41 18.73
CA VAL A 293 5.60 5.96 18.25
C VAL A 293 4.53 7.02 18.45
N LEU A 294 3.58 7.07 17.52
CA LEU A 294 2.37 7.86 17.65
C LEU A 294 1.14 6.94 17.70
N PRO A 295 0.11 7.28 18.51
CA PRO A 295 -1.09 6.47 18.62
C PRO A 295 -2.00 6.63 17.39
N LEU A 296 -2.57 5.52 16.93
CA LEU A 296 -3.83 5.56 16.18
C LEU A 296 -4.95 5.94 17.15
N PRO A 297 -5.79 6.94 16.82
CA PRO A 297 -6.82 7.42 17.74
C PRO A 297 -7.71 6.29 18.25
N GLY A 298 -7.72 6.10 19.57
CA GLY A 298 -8.56 5.12 20.26
C GLY A 298 -8.80 5.53 21.71
N HIS A 299 -9.69 4.81 22.38
CA HIS A 299 -10.02 5.07 23.78
C HIS A 299 -9.07 4.38 24.77
N ALA A 300 -8.33 3.33 24.34
CA ALA A 300 -7.43 2.57 25.20
C ALA A 300 -5.95 2.96 25.06
N VAL A 301 -5.62 3.90 24.16
CA VAL A 301 -4.24 4.38 23.92
C VAL A 301 -3.91 5.61 24.75
N LYS A 302 -2.63 5.73 25.12
CA LYS A 302 -2.04 6.94 25.67
C LYS A 302 -1.70 7.90 24.54
N TYR A 303 -1.94 9.19 24.76
CA TYR A 303 -1.53 10.25 23.85
C TYR A 303 -0.27 10.94 24.37
N PRO A 304 0.62 11.45 23.48
CA PRO A 304 1.77 12.26 23.87
C PRO A 304 1.37 13.42 24.78
N SER A 305 2.21 13.80 25.74
CA SER A 305 1.92 14.93 26.64
C SER A 305 2.28 16.29 26.03
N ASN A 306 3.09 16.29 24.96
CA ASN A 306 3.50 17.48 24.23
C ASN A 306 2.39 18.06 23.33
N GLU A 307 2.73 19.10 22.54
CA GLU A 307 1.76 19.77 21.65
C GLU A 307 1.06 18.81 20.67
N VAL A 308 1.68 17.68 20.31
CA VAL A 308 1.08 16.70 19.40
C VAL A 308 -0.17 16.08 20.03
N GLY A 309 -0.13 15.71 21.31
CA GLY A 309 -1.31 15.17 22.01
C GLY A 309 -2.45 16.18 22.12
N SER A 310 -2.12 17.47 22.33
CA SER A 310 -3.12 18.53 22.30
C SER A 310 -3.71 18.73 20.91
N ALA A 311 -2.91 18.55 19.85
CA ALA A 311 -3.39 18.60 18.48
C ALA A 311 -4.32 17.43 18.12
N TYR A 312 -4.04 16.21 18.60
CA TYR A 312 -4.97 15.07 18.49
C TYR A 312 -6.34 15.44 19.06
N ARG A 313 -6.39 15.91 20.31
CA ARG A 313 -7.64 16.31 20.97
C ARG A 313 -8.38 17.41 20.21
N LYS A 314 -7.65 18.45 19.76
CA LYS A 314 -8.23 19.54 18.97
C LYS A 314 -8.84 19.04 17.68
N MET A 315 -8.14 18.17 16.95
CA MET A 315 -8.63 17.67 15.67
C MET A 315 -9.86 16.79 15.84
N LEU A 316 -9.85 15.84 16.78
CA LEU A 316 -11.02 15.00 17.10
C LEU A 316 -12.23 15.84 17.52
N THR A 317 -12.01 16.87 18.33
CA THR A 317 -13.08 17.80 18.77
C THR A 317 -13.63 18.64 17.61
N THR A 318 -12.75 19.17 16.75
CA THR A 318 -13.14 19.90 15.53
C THR A 318 -13.91 19.00 14.58
N ASP A 319 -13.47 17.75 14.50
CA ASP A 319 -14.16 16.69 13.78
C ASP A 319 -15.35 16.12 14.56
N GLY A 320 -15.78 16.67 15.70
CA GLY A 320 -16.98 16.24 16.43
C GLY A 320 -16.99 14.75 16.79
N ILE A 321 -15.81 14.16 17.01
CA ILE A 321 -15.64 12.73 17.31
C ILE A 321 -15.30 12.56 18.78
N ASP A 322 -16.15 11.83 19.47
CA ASP A 322 -15.88 11.31 20.80
C ASP A 322 -15.62 9.80 20.72
N LEU A 323 -14.36 9.41 20.92
CA LEU A 323 -13.94 8.01 20.87
C LEU A 323 -14.58 7.16 21.98
N ASN A 324 -15.04 7.79 23.08
CA ASN A 324 -15.74 7.11 24.17
C ASN A 324 -17.26 7.01 23.94
N ALA A 325 -17.83 7.72 22.97
CA ALA A 325 -19.27 7.69 22.68
C ALA A 325 -19.71 6.49 21.82
N HIS A 326 -18.78 5.61 21.44
CA HIS A 326 -18.99 4.48 20.54
C HIS A 326 -19.23 3.13 21.25
N PHE A 327 -19.48 3.17 22.56
CA PHE A 327 -19.97 2.02 23.31
C PHE A 327 -21.50 1.99 23.24
N GLY A 328 -22.05 0.83 22.92
CA GLY A 328 -23.48 0.55 23.02
C GLY A 328 -23.95 0.55 24.48
N PRO A 329 -25.27 0.60 24.73
CA PRO A 329 -25.84 0.56 26.08
C PRO A 329 -25.45 -0.69 26.89
N ASP A 330 -25.09 -1.77 26.20
CA ASP A 330 -24.61 -3.06 26.73
C ASP A 330 -23.08 -3.12 26.90
N GLY A 331 -22.38 -2.01 26.63
CA GLY A 331 -20.92 -1.94 26.58
C GLY A 331 -20.32 -2.56 25.31
N SER A 332 -21.13 -3.01 24.34
CA SER A 332 -20.62 -3.54 23.08
C SER A 332 -20.11 -2.42 22.18
N GLN A 333 -18.94 -2.59 21.58
CA GLN A 333 -18.42 -1.62 20.62
C GLN A 333 -18.91 -1.98 19.21
N THR A 334 -19.59 -1.05 18.53
CA THR A 334 -19.98 -1.24 17.12
C THR A 334 -18.75 -1.38 16.22
N TYR A 335 -17.71 -0.61 16.53
CA TYR A 335 -16.40 -0.63 15.89
C TYR A 335 -15.32 -0.74 16.95
N GLN A 336 -14.33 -1.59 16.74
CA GLN A 336 -13.22 -1.74 17.68
C GLN A 336 -12.30 -0.51 17.59
N LEU A 337 -12.41 0.39 18.58
CA LEU A 337 -11.69 1.66 18.65
C LEU A 337 -10.67 1.69 19.79
N ASP A 338 -10.08 0.53 20.13
CA ASP A 338 -9.07 0.43 21.19
C ASP A 338 -7.85 1.32 20.88
N GLY A 339 -7.53 1.49 19.59
CA GLY A 339 -6.32 2.17 19.12
C GLY A 339 -5.12 1.22 19.11
N SER A 340 -4.00 1.70 18.61
CA SER A 340 -2.70 1.01 18.63
C SER A 340 -1.58 2.02 18.52
N TYR A 341 -0.32 1.58 18.60
CA TYR A 341 0.84 2.44 18.38
C TYR A 341 1.51 2.12 17.05
N ARG A 342 2.12 3.14 16.45
CA ARG A 342 2.83 3.03 15.18
C ARG A 342 4.08 3.91 15.20
N HIS A 343 5.22 3.33 14.82
CA HIS A 343 6.48 4.07 14.70
C HIS A 343 6.36 5.19 13.68
N LEU A 344 6.90 6.35 14.05
CA LEU A 344 6.89 7.57 13.25
C LEU A 344 7.82 7.46 12.04
N VAL A 345 9.03 6.94 12.24
CA VAL A 345 10.05 6.74 11.19
C VAL A 345 10.38 5.26 11.08
N ARG A 346 10.59 4.78 9.85
CA ARG A 346 11.11 3.44 9.56
C ARG A 346 12.25 3.52 8.55
N ARG A 347 13.21 2.61 8.68
CA ARG A 347 14.32 2.47 7.73
C ARG A 347 14.15 1.21 6.89
N PRO A 348 14.43 1.28 5.57
CA PRO A 348 14.59 0.07 4.79
C PRO A 348 15.83 -0.69 5.26
N LYS A 349 15.76 -2.02 5.27
CA LYS A 349 16.87 -2.91 5.69
C LYS A 349 17.38 -3.70 4.50
N ARG A 350 18.66 -4.13 4.56
CA ARG A 350 19.32 -4.94 3.52
C ARG A 350 19.12 -4.35 2.12
N VAL A 351 19.37 -3.04 1.97
CA VAL A 351 19.16 -2.35 0.70
C VAL A 351 20.24 -2.79 -0.29
N SER A 352 19.81 -3.16 -1.49
CA SER A 352 20.70 -3.34 -2.64
C SER A 352 20.09 -2.62 -3.84
N PHE A 353 20.94 -2.00 -4.66
CA PHE A 353 20.49 -1.29 -5.84
C PHE A 353 21.49 -1.42 -6.97
N ARG A 354 20.99 -1.31 -8.20
CA ARG A 354 21.81 -1.22 -9.42
C ARG A 354 21.10 -0.38 -10.48
N LEU A 355 21.89 0.30 -11.29
CA LEU A 355 21.40 1.02 -12.45
C LEU A 355 21.50 0.12 -13.67
N GLU A 356 20.41 -0.01 -14.40
CA GLU A 356 20.34 -0.78 -15.64
C GLU A 356 19.88 0.12 -16.78
N ARG A 357 20.35 -0.19 -17.99
CA ARG A 357 19.83 0.39 -19.21
C ARG A 357 18.92 -0.61 -19.90
N TYR A 358 17.87 -0.12 -20.54
CA TYR A 358 16.91 -0.96 -21.25
C TYR A 358 16.37 -0.25 -22.50
N GLU A 359 15.96 -1.03 -23.49
CA GLU A 359 15.30 -0.53 -24.70
C GLU A 359 13.80 -0.76 -24.62
N ASP A 360 13.40 -2.00 -24.32
CA ASP A 360 12.00 -2.42 -24.30
C ASP A 360 11.39 -2.27 -22.89
N PRO A 361 10.39 -1.38 -22.69
CA PRO A 361 9.72 -1.21 -21.41
C PRO A 361 8.95 -2.45 -20.93
N THR A 362 8.63 -3.38 -21.82
CA THR A 362 7.83 -4.58 -21.53
C THR A 362 8.67 -5.76 -21.05
N LYS A 363 9.98 -5.76 -21.31
CA LYS A 363 10.90 -6.82 -20.85
C LYS A 363 11.17 -6.70 -19.35
N PRO A 364 11.02 -7.77 -18.56
CA PRO A 364 11.38 -7.76 -17.14
C PRO A 364 12.87 -7.42 -16.93
N LEU A 365 13.17 -6.63 -15.90
CA LEU A 365 14.55 -6.35 -15.44
C LEU A 365 14.90 -7.07 -14.12
N ILE A 366 13.95 -7.84 -13.58
CA ILE A 366 14.12 -8.63 -12.37
C ILE A 366 13.51 -10.01 -12.65
N SER A 367 14.22 -11.07 -12.28
CA SER A 367 13.70 -12.44 -12.31
C SER A 367 12.72 -12.68 -11.16
N ASN A 368 11.68 -13.46 -11.41
CA ASN A 368 10.70 -13.85 -10.40
C ASN A 368 10.87 -15.31 -9.94
N ASP A 369 10.09 -15.72 -8.93
CA ASP A 369 10.14 -17.08 -8.37
C ASP A 369 9.87 -18.17 -9.43
N VAL A 370 9.01 -17.91 -10.42
CA VAL A 370 8.71 -18.84 -11.52
C VAL A 370 9.93 -18.98 -12.44
N ASP A 371 10.57 -17.87 -12.79
CA ASP A 371 11.79 -17.89 -13.61
C ASP A 371 12.88 -18.71 -12.91
N ALA A 372 13.03 -18.54 -11.59
CA ALA A 372 13.97 -19.30 -10.77
C ALA A 372 13.65 -20.80 -10.72
N LEU A 373 12.36 -21.17 -10.63
CA LEU A 373 11.92 -22.57 -10.68
C LEU A 373 12.20 -23.20 -12.05
N LEU A 374 11.93 -22.48 -13.14
CA LEU A 374 12.20 -22.95 -14.49
C LEU A 374 13.70 -23.10 -14.74
N ALA A 375 14.53 -22.16 -14.27
CA ALA A 375 15.98 -22.25 -14.36
C ALA A 375 16.52 -23.49 -13.63
N LYS A 376 16.09 -23.73 -12.38
CA LYS A 376 16.48 -24.92 -11.61
C LYS A 376 16.12 -26.22 -12.32
N SER A 377 14.91 -26.33 -12.88
CA SER A 377 14.51 -27.51 -13.63
C SER A 377 15.39 -27.79 -14.85
N ARG A 378 15.88 -26.74 -15.53
CA ARG A 378 16.80 -26.90 -16.68
C ARG A 378 18.16 -27.43 -16.24
N THR A 379 18.68 -26.93 -15.12
CA THR A 379 19.94 -27.40 -14.53
C THR A 379 19.84 -28.84 -14.02
N GLU A 380 18.73 -29.22 -13.39
CA GLU A 380 18.49 -30.59 -12.93
C GLU A 380 18.38 -31.58 -14.10
N VAL A 381 17.68 -31.21 -15.18
CA VAL A 381 17.59 -32.05 -16.39
C VAL A 381 18.96 -32.19 -17.07
N GLN A 382 19.77 -31.14 -17.12
CA GLN A 382 21.15 -31.21 -17.64
C GLN A 382 22.07 -32.08 -16.78
N ASN A 383 21.91 -32.08 -15.45
CA ASN A 383 22.69 -32.92 -14.54
C ASN A 383 22.30 -34.40 -14.60
N VAL A 384 21.04 -34.73 -14.91
CA VAL A 384 20.59 -36.12 -15.13
C VAL A 384 20.99 -36.63 -16.53
N ALA A 385 21.06 -35.74 -17.54
CA ALA A 385 21.53 -36.09 -18.88
C ALA A 385 23.06 -36.23 -18.99
N SER A 386 23.83 -35.78 -18.00
CA SER A 386 25.30 -35.84 -17.99
C SER A 386 25.91 -37.00 -17.18
N THR A 387 25.08 -37.93 -16.67
CA THR A 387 25.55 -39.23 -16.19
C THR A 387 25.83 -40.25 -17.30
N ASP A 388 25.59 -39.92 -18.56
CA ASP A 388 25.99 -40.72 -19.72
C ASP A 388 26.45 -39.81 -20.87
N SER A 389 27.62 -39.20 -20.72
CA SER A 389 28.57 -38.87 -21.80
C SER A 389 29.61 -37.84 -21.32
N THR A 390 30.87 -38.25 -21.37
CA THR A 390 32.03 -37.37 -21.43
C THR A 390 31.99 -36.56 -22.72
N ALA A 391 31.63 -35.28 -22.65
CA ALA A 391 31.95 -34.31 -23.69
C ALA A 391 32.08 -32.91 -23.08
N SER A 392 33.13 -32.23 -23.52
CA SER A 392 33.71 -30.97 -23.07
C SER A 392 32.73 -29.78 -23.06
N LYS A 393 32.87 -28.97 -22.00
CA LYS A 393 32.25 -27.64 -21.83
C LYS A 393 32.78 -26.66 -22.89
N GLU A 394 31.87 -26.03 -23.62
CA GLU A 394 32.07 -24.70 -24.18
C GLU A 394 31.08 -23.74 -23.52
N GLN A 395 31.61 -22.73 -22.85
CA GLN A 395 30.85 -21.58 -22.34
C GLN A 395 30.55 -20.65 -23.52
N PRO A 396 29.31 -20.18 -23.72
CA PRO A 396 29.09 -19.02 -24.56
C PRO A 396 29.49 -17.78 -23.74
N GLU A 397 30.59 -17.15 -24.15
CA GLU A 397 30.94 -15.78 -23.81
C GLU A 397 29.74 -14.85 -24.13
N PRO A 398 29.42 -13.86 -23.29
CA PRO A 398 28.41 -12.87 -23.62
C PRO A 398 28.92 -12.01 -24.78
N GLU A 399 28.19 -12.01 -25.90
CA GLU A 399 28.43 -11.09 -27.01
C GLU A 399 28.37 -9.63 -26.52
N GLU A 400 29.54 -9.00 -26.40
CA GLU A 400 29.67 -7.56 -26.33
C GLU A 400 29.19 -6.95 -27.65
N THR A 401 27.89 -6.65 -27.73
CA THR A 401 27.35 -5.73 -28.74
C THR A 401 27.83 -4.32 -28.41
N ARG A 402 28.99 -3.97 -28.97
CA ARG A 402 29.45 -2.58 -29.06
C ARG A 402 28.45 -1.77 -29.89
N GLY A 403 27.80 -0.82 -29.24
CA GLY A 403 27.56 0.48 -29.86
C GLY A 403 26.13 0.84 -30.20
N GLU A 404 25.21 0.78 -29.24
CA GLU A 404 24.15 1.80 -29.08
C GLU A 404 23.77 1.78 -27.59
N LYS A 405 24.03 2.88 -26.87
CA LYS A 405 23.65 2.96 -25.46
C LYS A 405 22.13 2.88 -25.40
N ALA A 406 21.60 1.75 -24.91
CA ALA A 406 20.16 1.60 -24.67
C ALA A 406 19.60 2.89 -24.04
N PRO A 407 18.52 3.46 -24.63
CA PRO A 407 18.16 4.86 -24.43
C PRO A 407 17.68 5.12 -23.02
N HIS A 408 16.97 4.16 -22.43
CA HIS A 408 16.31 4.35 -21.15
C HIS A 408 17.13 3.79 -19.99
N ARG A 409 17.05 4.50 -18.86
CA ARG A 409 17.68 4.11 -17.59
C ARG A 409 16.64 3.68 -16.57
N ALA A 410 16.98 2.69 -15.75
CA ALA A 410 16.16 2.19 -14.66
C ALA A 410 17.00 1.99 -13.39
N LEU A 411 16.38 2.19 -12.23
CA LEU A 411 16.92 1.81 -10.92
C LEU A 411 16.23 0.53 -10.48
N VAL A 412 16.99 -0.55 -10.38
CA VAL A 412 16.56 -1.78 -9.74
C VAL A 412 16.92 -1.70 -8.27
N LEU A 413 15.94 -1.90 -7.41
CA LEU A 413 16.07 -1.71 -5.97
C LEU A 413 15.46 -2.91 -5.24
N GLU A 414 16.18 -3.44 -4.26
CA GLU A 414 15.68 -4.45 -3.35
C GLU A 414 15.94 -4.07 -1.90
N PHE A 415 14.97 -4.30 -1.04
CA PHE A 415 15.05 -3.91 0.37
C PHE A 415 13.96 -4.62 1.17
N ASP A 416 14.13 -4.64 2.49
CA ASP A 416 13.15 -5.15 3.43
C ASP A 416 12.46 -4.01 4.17
N LEU A 417 11.16 -4.17 4.37
CA LEU A 417 10.34 -3.30 5.19
C LEU A 417 9.67 -4.09 6.30
N ASP A 418 9.68 -3.53 7.51
CA ASP A 418 8.98 -4.09 8.66
C ASP A 418 7.46 -4.07 8.44
N TYR A 419 6.75 -4.98 9.12
CA TYR A 419 5.30 -5.06 9.07
C TYR A 419 4.63 -3.72 9.38
N GLY A 420 3.58 -3.41 8.61
CA GLY A 420 2.86 -2.15 8.70
C GLY A 420 3.48 -1.00 7.92
N SER A 421 4.65 -1.16 7.29
CA SER A 421 5.25 -0.13 6.43
C SER A 421 4.80 -0.27 4.98
N ASP A 422 4.73 0.85 4.25
CA ASP A 422 4.27 0.90 2.86
C ASP A 422 5.43 1.21 1.89
N ALA A 423 5.63 0.34 0.90
CA ALA A 423 6.67 0.49 -0.12
C ALA A 423 6.50 1.81 -0.91
N THR A 424 5.27 2.20 -1.22
CA THR A 424 5.00 3.42 -2.00
C THR A 424 5.42 4.67 -1.24
N ILE A 425 5.26 4.68 0.09
CA ILE A 425 5.70 5.78 0.95
C ILE A 425 7.22 5.79 1.09
N ALA A 426 7.84 4.63 1.23
CA ALA A 426 9.29 4.52 1.28
C ALA A 426 9.93 5.09 0.00
N ILE A 427 9.39 4.73 -1.17
CA ILE A 427 9.89 5.22 -2.48
C ILE A 427 9.54 6.68 -2.72
N ARG A 428 8.38 7.15 -2.25
CA ARG A 428 8.02 8.57 -2.27
C ARG A 428 9.12 9.41 -1.60
N GLU A 429 9.68 8.92 -0.49
CA GLU A 429 10.77 9.60 0.22
C GLU A 429 12.10 9.53 -0.55
N LEU A 430 12.38 8.43 -1.25
CA LEU A 430 13.56 8.32 -2.11
C LEU A 430 13.50 9.28 -3.32
N LEU A 431 12.35 9.35 -3.98
CA LEU A 431 12.15 10.17 -5.18
C LEU A 431 11.80 11.63 -4.86
N LYS A 432 11.36 11.94 -3.63
CA LYS A 432 10.75 13.23 -3.22
C LYS A 432 9.62 13.69 -4.16
N GLN A 433 8.90 12.75 -4.77
CA GLN A 433 7.79 13.02 -5.68
C GLN A 433 6.46 12.69 -5.01
N SER A 434 5.38 13.32 -5.47
CA SER A 434 4.04 13.01 -4.98
C SER A 434 3.58 11.64 -5.50
N SER A 435 3.00 10.82 -4.62
CA SER A 435 2.36 9.54 -4.97
C SER A 435 0.99 9.71 -5.66
N SER A 436 0.61 10.92 -6.07
CA SER A 436 -0.72 11.23 -6.63
C SER A 436 -1.07 10.36 -7.83
N ALA A 437 -2.35 10.01 -7.98
CA ALA A 437 -2.87 9.20 -9.09
C ALA A 437 -2.56 9.76 -10.50
N HIS A 438 -2.19 11.05 -10.63
CA HIS A 438 -1.77 11.67 -11.90
C HIS A 438 -0.28 11.46 -12.23
N VAL A 439 0.55 11.19 -11.22
CA VAL A 439 1.87 10.60 -11.41
C VAL A 439 1.56 9.11 -11.48
N ASN A 440 1.28 8.62 -12.67
CA ASN A 440 0.76 7.27 -12.82
C ASN A 440 1.89 6.25 -12.57
N TRP A 441 1.80 5.47 -11.48
CA TRP A 441 2.43 4.14 -11.38
C TRP A 441 1.77 3.15 -12.37
N GLN A 442 1.31 3.63 -13.53
CA GLN A 442 0.68 2.84 -14.59
C GLN A 442 1.76 2.38 -15.57
N THR A 443 1.93 1.06 -15.66
CA THR A 443 2.37 0.43 -16.91
C THR A 443 1.25 0.58 -17.95
N PRO A 444 1.56 0.60 -19.25
CA PRO A 444 0.63 1.04 -20.29
C PRO A 444 -0.63 0.17 -20.31
N SER A 445 -1.78 0.82 -20.28
CA SER A 445 -3.02 0.22 -20.78
C SER A 445 -2.83 -0.04 -22.28
N SER A 446 -3.26 -1.21 -22.75
CA SER A 446 -3.15 -1.63 -24.15
C SER A 446 -4.06 -0.84 -25.12
N GLU A 447 -4.46 0.37 -24.78
CA GLU A 447 -5.33 1.23 -25.59
C GLU A 447 -4.56 2.35 -26.33
N ALA A 448 -3.26 2.52 -26.07
CA ALA A 448 -2.43 3.53 -26.74
C ALA A 448 -1.66 2.99 -27.97
N ALA A 449 -1.88 1.74 -28.37
CA ALA A 449 -1.34 1.15 -29.60
C ALA A 449 -2.45 1.06 -30.66
N GLY A 450 -2.92 2.21 -31.12
CA GLY A 450 -4.00 2.33 -32.09
C GLY A 450 -3.82 3.53 -33.00
N GLY A 451 -2.86 3.43 -33.93
CA GLY A 451 -2.88 4.12 -35.23
C GLY A 451 -2.59 5.61 -35.26
N GLU A 452 -1.31 5.98 -35.40
CA GLU A 452 -0.94 7.13 -36.23
C GLU A 452 -0.55 6.62 -37.62
N ALA A 453 -1.57 6.45 -38.47
CA ALA A 453 -1.36 6.42 -39.91
C ALA A 453 -1.26 7.87 -40.39
N THR A 454 -0.09 8.17 -40.95
CA THR A 454 0.27 9.37 -41.68
C THR A 454 -0.86 9.91 -42.56
N LYS A 455 -1.28 11.16 -42.32
CA LYS A 455 -1.88 12.00 -43.36
C LYS A 455 -1.24 13.38 -43.33
N SER A 456 -0.51 13.64 -44.42
CA SER A 456 0.03 14.90 -44.88
C SER A 456 -1.02 16.02 -44.84
N ALA A 457 -0.65 17.15 -44.23
CA ALA A 457 -1.38 18.40 -44.37
C ALA A 457 -0.98 19.08 -45.69
N SER A 458 -1.99 19.44 -46.49
CA SER A 458 -1.89 20.43 -47.55
C SER A 458 -3.04 21.43 -47.42
N SER A 459 -2.69 22.70 -47.68
CA SER A 459 -3.53 23.84 -48.10
C SER A 459 -4.49 24.51 -47.09
N SER A 460 -4.01 25.65 -46.58
CA SER A 460 -4.53 27.03 -46.73
C SER A 460 -6.01 27.37 -46.48
N SER A 461 -6.24 28.31 -45.56
CA SER A 461 -7.02 29.59 -45.67
C SER A 461 -7.31 30.12 -44.26
N ALA A 462 -6.72 31.24 -43.80
CA ALA A 462 -7.02 32.66 -44.05
C ALA A 462 -8.19 33.23 -43.20
N ALA A 463 -7.80 34.13 -42.26
CA ALA A 463 -8.55 35.24 -41.63
C ALA A 463 -9.76 34.86 -40.72
N ILE A 464 -10.12 35.55 -39.64
CA ILE A 464 -10.20 36.99 -39.34
C ILE A 464 -10.07 37.22 -37.82
N ALA A 465 -9.48 38.36 -37.45
CA ALA A 465 -9.30 38.88 -36.10
C ALA A 465 -10.59 39.44 -35.46
N ALA A 466 -10.69 39.38 -34.13
CA ALA A 466 -11.40 40.39 -33.34
C ALA A 466 -10.83 40.45 -31.92
N ASP A 467 -10.22 41.59 -31.66
CA ASP A 467 -9.68 42.08 -30.40
C ASP A 467 -10.84 42.54 -29.49
N THR A 468 -10.72 42.36 -28.17
CA THR A 468 -11.35 43.24 -27.17
C THR A 468 -10.74 42.97 -25.80
N SER A 469 -9.95 43.94 -25.38
CA SER A 469 -9.41 44.10 -24.05
C SER A 469 -10.45 44.65 -23.08
N SER A 470 -10.41 44.20 -21.82
CA SER A 470 -10.73 45.07 -20.68
C SER A 470 -9.95 44.62 -19.44
N ARG A 471 -9.37 45.61 -18.78
CA ARG A 471 -8.35 45.53 -17.73
C ARG A 471 -8.83 46.37 -16.56
N ALA A 472 -8.82 45.83 -15.35
CA ALA A 472 -8.76 46.52 -14.05
C ALA A 472 -8.39 45.43 -13.02
N GLY A 473 -7.21 45.40 -12.39
CA GLY A 473 -6.66 46.35 -11.43
C GLY A 473 -7.18 45.98 -10.02
N GLY A 474 -6.44 45.70 -8.96
CA GLY A 474 -5.02 45.65 -8.63
C GLY A 474 -4.93 45.52 -7.09
N SER A 475 -3.91 44.85 -6.56
CA SER A 475 -3.11 45.30 -5.40
C SER A 475 -2.31 44.14 -4.80
N SER A 476 -1.00 44.33 -4.91
CA SER A 476 0.08 43.56 -4.30
C SER A 476 0.30 44.02 -2.87
N PHE A 477 0.45 43.08 -1.93
CA PHE A 477 1.20 43.31 -0.69
C PHE A 477 2.36 42.32 -0.64
N GLN A 478 3.57 42.83 -0.88
CA GLN A 478 4.83 42.19 -0.55
C GLN A 478 5.14 42.44 0.92
N SER A 479 5.51 41.39 1.67
CA SER A 479 6.30 41.55 2.88
C SER A 479 7.45 40.54 2.86
N ASN A 480 8.66 41.07 2.69
CA ASN A 480 9.93 40.38 2.86
C ASN A 480 10.06 39.79 4.27
N ARG A 481 10.44 38.51 4.37
CA ARG A 481 11.31 38.03 5.45
C ARG A 481 12.35 37.07 4.89
N SER A 482 13.57 37.59 4.83
CA SER A 482 14.82 36.88 4.64
C SER A 482 15.08 35.91 5.80
N GLY A 483 15.21 34.63 5.49
CA GLY A 483 15.72 33.60 6.38
C GLY A 483 16.62 32.66 5.58
N SER A 484 17.92 32.74 5.87
CA SER A 484 19.00 31.95 5.28
C SER A 484 18.67 30.46 5.22
N ARG A 485 18.35 29.94 4.03
CA ARG A 485 18.39 28.50 3.74
C ARG A 485 19.77 28.19 3.19
N ARG A 486 20.63 27.57 4.01
CA ARG A 486 21.80 26.82 3.52
C ARG A 486 21.29 25.83 2.47
N GLY A 487 21.77 25.97 1.24
CA GLY A 487 21.36 25.14 0.11
C GLY A 487 21.82 23.70 0.30
N ASP A 488 20.88 22.78 0.45
CA ASP A 488 21.11 21.38 0.17
C ASP A 488 21.02 21.22 -1.36
N ASN A 489 22.17 21.31 -2.04
CA ASN A 489 22.28 21.22 -3.49
C ASN A 489 22.17 19.76 -3.99
N ARG A 490 21.37 18.93 -3.31
CA ARG A 490 21.12 17.54 -3.69
C ARG A 490 20.16 17.50 -4.86
N LYS A 491 20.61 16.96 -5.99
CA LYS A 491 19.75 16.68 -7.14
C LYS A 491 18.75 15.60 -6.73
N VAL A 492 17.48 15.94 -6.79
CA VAL A 492 16.37 15.03 -6.48
C VAL A 492 16.20 14.08 -7.66
N ILE A 493 16.01 12.77 -7.40
CA ILE A 493 15.60 11.80 -8.42
C ILE A 493 14.18 12.17 -8.89
N LYS A 494 14.09 13.08 -9.84
CA LYS A 494 12.83 13.43 -10.50
C LYS A 494 12.63 12.47 -11.65
N ALA A 495 11.84 11.44 -11.41
CA ALA A 495 11.36 10.56 -12.47
C ALA A 495 10.43 11.37 -13.39
N GLN A 496 10.56 11.26 -14.72
CA GLN A 496 9.76 12.05 -15.66
C GLN A 496 8.26 11.72 -15.55
N LYS A 497 7.36 12.59 -16.02
CA LYS A 497 5.88 12.39 -15.91
C LYS A 497 5.35 11.07 -16.52
N LYS A 498 6.18 10.31 -17.23
CA LYS A 498 5.89 8.97 -17.80
C LYS A 498 6.57 7.82 -17.04
N THR A 499 7.02 8.02 -15.80
CA THR A 499 7.69 6.98 -15.01
C THR A 499 6.77 5.81 -14.73
N GLN A 500 7.12 4.67 -15.32
CA GLN A 500 6.45 3.40 -15.07
C GLN A 500 7.21 2.70 -13.94
N VAL A 501 6.60 2.59 -12.77
CA VAL A 501 7.11 1.69 -11.73
C VAL A 501 6.61 0.29 -12.06
N ALA A 502 7.51 -0.57 -12.50
CA ALA A 502 7.21 -1.96 -12.77
C ALA A 502 7.60 -2.77 -11.53
N ILE A 503 6.59 -3.20 -10.78
CA ILE A 503 6.74 -4.31 -9.84
C ILE A 503 6.53 -5.56 -10.70
N GLY A 504 7.61 -6.33 -10.94
CA GLY A 504 7.72 -7.52 -11.78
C GLY A 504 6.51 -7.89 -12.65
N ARG A 505 6.62 -7.72 -13.97
CA ARG A 505 5.67 -8.27 -14.95
C ARG A 505 6.44 -9.02 -16.02
N PRO A 506 6.23 -10.33 -16.23
CA PRO A 506 6.45 -10.97 -17.52
C PRO A 506 5.33 -10.55 -18.48
N GLY A 507 5.71 -10.38 -19.75
CA GLY A 507 4.88 -9.82 -20.81
C GLY A 507 3.58 -10.57 -21.03
N PHE A 508 2.55 -9.83 -21.43
CA PHE A 508 1.30 -10.40 -21.93
C PHE A 508 1.03 -9.79 -23.31
N SER A 509 1.24 -10.57 -24.37
CA SER A 509 0.63 -10.30 -25.67
C SER A 509 -0.68 -11.09 -25.72
N LEU A 510 -1.80 -10.38 -25.88
CA LEU A 510 -3.05 -11.03 -26.23
C LEU A 510 -2.96 -11.40 -27.71
N GLY A 511 -2.73 -12.69 -27.99
CA GLY A 511 -2.96 -13.27 -29.28
C GLY A 511 -4.41 -13.00 -29.70
N ARG A 512 -4.58 -12.42 -30.89
CA ARG A 512 -5.86 -12.32 -31.57
C ARG A 512 -6.34 -13.75 -31.87
N SER A 513 -7.57 -14.06 -31.47
CA SER A 513 -8.42 -15.02 -32.20
C SER A 513 -9.57 -14.21 -32.79
#